data_AF-A0A0M0T8H2-F1
#
_entry.id   AF-A0A0M0T8H2-F1
#
_cell.length_a   1.000
_cell.length_b   1.000
_cell.length_c   1.000
_cell.angle_alpha   90.00
_cell.angle_beta   90.00
_cell.angle_gamma   90.00
#
_symmetry.space_group_name_H-M   'P 1'
#
loop_
_entity.id
_entity.type
_entity.pdbx_description
1 polymer ?
#
loop_
_entity_poly.entity_id
_entity_poly.type
_entity_poly.pdbx_seq_one_letter_code
_entity_poly.pdbx_strand_id
1 'polypeptide(L)' 'MYRREKSILPEEKQQRLLFEGGYPVLVTVSHRTGLEQPLIDKQGQIIASESWWSAMQKTTAPSTRK' A
#
# COMPACT_ATOMS: atom_id res chain seq x y z
N MET A 1 17.58 24.26 -15.36
CA MET A 1 16.25 23.62 -15.52
C MET A 1 16.40 22.12 -15.26
N TYR A 2 15.92 21.62 -14.11
CA TYR A 2 16.03 20.20 -13.78
C TYR A 2 14.97 19.40 -14.56
N ARG A 3 15.35 18.85 -15.72
CA ARG A 3 14.56 17.85 -16.43
C ARG A 3 14.99 16.48 -15.92
N ARG A 4 14.36 16.00 -14.86
CA ARG A 4 14.60 14.66 -14.32
C ARG A 4 13.45 13.76 -14.76
N GLU A 5 13.66 13.02 -15.84
CA GLU A 5 12.64 12.17 -16.45
C GLU A 5 12.41 10.86 -15.67
N LYS A 6 13.38 10.46 -14.84
CA LYS A 6 13.32 9.25 -14.03
C LYS A 6 13.84 9.51 -12.62
N SER A 7 13.18 8.92 -11.64
CA SER A 7 13.66 8.91 -10.26
C SER A 7 14.92 8.04 -10.16
N ILE A 8 15.81 8.39 -9.24
CA ILE A 8 17.02 7.60 -8.90
C ILE A 8 16.70 6.38 -8.04
N LEU A 9 15.48 6.31 -7.52
CA LEU A 9 15.06 5.19 -6.69
C LEU A 9 14.60 4.03 -7.59
N PRO A 10 14.89 2.78 -7.21
CA PRO A 10 14.21 1.63 -7.79
C PRO A 10 12.69 1.79 -7.71
N GLU A 11 11.97 1.30 -8.72
CA GLU A 11 10.51 1.43 -8.82
C GLU A 11 9.81 0.87 -7.57
N GLU A 12 10.23 -0.29 -7.08
CA GLU A 12 9.70 -0.88 -5.85
C GLU A 12 9.81 0.05 -4.64
N LYS A 13 10.95 0.74 -4.49
CA LYS A 13 11.13 1.71 -3.39
C LYS A 13 10.25 2.93 -3.57
N GLN A 14 10.06 3.39 -4.80
CA GLN A 14 9.14 4.50 -5.08
C GLN A 14 7.70 4.11 -4.75
N GLN A 15 7.26 2.94 -5.18
CA GLN A 15 5.92 2.41 -4.95
C GLN A 15 5.64 2.22 -3.46
N ARG A 16 6.60 1.63 -2.75
CA ARG A 16 6.55 1.53 -1.29
C ARG A 16 6.41 2.89 -0.62
N LEU A 17 7.21 3.89 -1.02
CA LEU A 17 7.12 5.24 -0.45
C LEU A 17 5.78 5.93 -0.79
N LEU A 18 5.25 5.75 -2.01
CA LEU A 18 3.93 6.27 -2.40
C LEU A 18 2.83 5.66 -1.54
N PHE A 19 2.87 4.35 -1.29
CA PHE A 19 1.91 3.67 -0.45
C PHE A 19 2.05 4.06 1.03
N GLU A 20 3.28 4.10 1.56
CA GLU A 20 3.60 4.49 2.94
C GLU A 20 3.18 5.93 3.25
N GLY A 21 3.40 6.86 2.31
CA GLY A 21 3.01 8.26 2.45
C GLY A 21 1.52 8.52 2.22
N GLY A 22 0.89 7.84 1.27
CA GLY A 22 -0.51 8.05 0.90
C GLY A 22 -1.51 7.34 1.82
N TYR A 23 -1.13 6.18 2.36
CA TYR A 23 -2.05 5.27 3.05
C TYR A 23 -1.45 4.68 4.34
N PRO A 24 -1.05 5.49 5.33
CA PRO A 24 -0.37 5.02 6.54
C PRO A 24 -1.19 4.01 7.37
N VAL A 25 -2.53 4.13 7.35
CA VAL A 25 -3.42 3.15 8.00
C VAL A 25 -3.35 1.81 7.31
N LEU A 26 -3.39 1.78 5.97
CA LEU A 26 -3.35 0.54 5.20
C LEU A 26 -1.99 -0.15 5.30
N VAL A 27 -0.91 0.63 5.38
CA VAL A 27 0.45 0.12 5.67
C VAL A 27 0.47 -0.61 7.00
N THR A 28 -0.11 -0.02 8.05
CA THR A 28 -0.17 -0.66 9.36
C THR A 28 -0.97 -1.96 9.32
N VAL A 29 -2.07 -2.00 8.56
CA VAL A 29 -2.88 -3.21 8.41
C VAL A 29 -2.14 -4.27 7.59
N SER A 30 -1.50 -3.92 6.48
CA SER A 30 -0.74 -4.87 5.66
C SER A 30 0.42 -5.50 6.44
N HIS A 31 1.11 -4.72 7.28
CA HIS A 31 2.13 -5.26 8.18
C HIS A 31 1.58 -6.23 9.23
N ARG A 32 0.36 -5.99 9.74
CA ARG A 32 -0.28 -6.87 10.73
C ARG A 32 -0.78 -8.17 10.11
N THR A 33 -1.21 -8.13 8.86
CA THR A 33 -1.74 -9.29 8.12
C THR A 33 -0.68 -10.06 7.37
N GLY A 34 0.49 -9.47 7.13
CA GLY A 34 1.50 -10.02 6.23
C GLY A 34 1.09 -9.96 4.75
N LEU A 35 0.14 -9.09 4.38
CA LEU A 35 -0.24 -8.88 2.99
C LEU A 35 0.83 -8.06 2.25
N GLU A 36 1.06 -8.42 0.99
CA GLU A 36 1.95 -7.66 0.11
C GLU A 36 1.44 -6.23 -0.09
N GLN A 37 2.37 -5.28 -0.19
CA GLN A 37 2.02 -3.88 -0.46
C GLN A 37 1.56 -3.74 -1.91
N PRO A 38 0.41 -3.11 -2.16
CA PRO A 38 -0.10 -2.95 -3.50
C PRO A 38 0.61 -1.82 -4.23
N LEU A 39 0.47 -1.80 -5.55
CA LEU A 39 1.02 -0.72 -6.39
C LEU A 39 0.09 0.49 -6.39
N ILE A 40 0.65 1.66 -6.60
CA ILE A 40 -0.08 2.92 -6.77
C ILE A 40 -0.02 3.36 -8.23
N ASP A 41 -1.19 3.65 -8.80
CA ASP A 41 -1.31 4.17 -10.16
C ASP A 41 -0.87 5.64 -10.26
N LYS A 42 -0.88 6.19 -11.48
CA LYS A 42 -0.49 7.60 -11.71
C LYS A 42 -1.50 8.63 -11.17
N GLN A 43 -2.70 8.19 -10.80
CA GLN A 43 -3.74 9.00 -10.19
C GLN A 43 -3.68 8.93 -8.65
N GLY A 44 -2.79 8.10 -8.09
CA GLY A 44 -2.67 7.88 -6.66
C GLY A 44 -3.58 6.78 -6.12
N GLN A 45 -4.23 5.98 -6.97
CA GLN A 45 -5.11 4.89 -6.54
C GLN A 45 -4.35 3.58 -6.33
N ILE A 46 -4.86 2.77 -5.40
CA ILE A 46 -4.32 1.45 -5.09
C ILE A 46 -4.76 0.44 -6.16
N ILE A 47 -3.78 -0.13 -6.86
CA ILE A 47 -3.95 -1.26 -7.77
C ILE A 47 -3.77 -2.54 -6.95
N ALA A 48 -4.87 -3.10 -6.48
CA ALA A 48 -4.92 -4.36 -5.76
C ALA A 48 -6.12 -5.21 -6.19
N SER A 49 -6.04 -6.53 -6.01
CA SER A 49 -7.15 -7.43 -6.32
C SER A 49 -8.26 -7.34 -5.26
N GLU A 50 -9.48 -7.74 -5.64
CA GLU A 50 -10.62 -7.84 -4.71
C GLU A 50 -10.29 -8.70 -3.48
N SER A 51 -9.50 -9.77 -3.69
CA SER A 51 -9.06 -10.65 -2.60
C SER A 51 -8.20 -9.92 -1.56
N TRP A 52 -7.36 -8.98 -2.02
CA TRP A 52 -6.54 -8.14 -1.15
C TRP A 52 -7.42 -7.18 -0.33
N TRP A 53 -8.38 -6.52 -0.97
CA TRP A 53 -9.33 -5.65 -0.28
C TRP A 53 -10.17 -6.40 0.75
N SER A 54 -10.64 -7.60 0.42
CA SER A 54 -11.35 -8.47 1.35
C SER A 54 -10.48 -8.86 2.55
N ALA A 55 -9.21 -9.23 2.32
CA ALA A 55 -8.28 -9.55 3.40
C ALA A 55 -8.00 -8.33 4.32
N MET A 56 -7.95 -7.13 3.74
CA MET A 56 -7.80 -5.89 4.49
C MET A 56 -8.96 -5.65 5.45
N GLN A 57 -10.19 -5.85 4.99
CA GLN A 57 -11.41 -5.68 5.79
C GLN A 57 -11.53 -6.72 6.90
N LYS A 58 -11.11 -7.97 6.66
CA LYS A 58 -11.15 -9.05 7.67
C LYS A 58 -10.33 -8.73 8.92
N THR A 59 -9.34 -7.85 8.81
CA THR A 59 -8.42 -7.49 9.91
C THR A 59 -8.96 -6.36 10.77
N THR A 60 -9.92 -5.57 10.26
CA THR A 60 -10.55 -4.50 11.03
C THR A 60 -11.66 -5.03 11.93
N ALA A 61 -12.06 -6.29 11.79
CA ALA A 61 -12.96 -6.92 12.74
C ALA A 61 -12.22 -6.96 14.08
N PRO A 62 -12.71 -6.27 15.14
CA PRO A 62 -12.15 -6.45 16.46
C PRO A 62 -12.28 -7.93 16.77
N SER A 63 -11.14 -8.61 16.90
CA SER A 63 -11.09 -9.93 17.48
C SER A 63 -11.68 -9.79 18.88
N THR A 64 -12.97 -10.03 19.02
CA THR A 64 -13.65 -10.27 20.30
C THR A 64 -12.88 -11.40 20.97
N ARG A 65 -11.91 -11.02 21.81
CA ARG A 65 -11.31 -11.95 22.78
C ARG A 65 -12.42 -12.22 23.79
N LYS A 66 -12.83 -13.48 23.87
CA LYS A 66 -13.66 -14.01 24.94
C LYS A 66 -12.95 -13.88 26.28
#